data_AF-A0A7W8IIN0-F1
#
_entry.id   AF-A0A7W8IIN0-F1
#
_cell.length_a   1.000
_cell.length_b   1.000
_cell.length_c   1.000
_cell.angle_alpha   90.00
_cell.angle_beta   90.00
_cell.angle_gamma   90.00
#
_symmetry.space_group_name_H-M   'P 1'
#
loop_
_entity.id
_entity.type
_entity.pdbx_description
1 polymer ?
#
loop_
_entity_poly.entity_id
_entity_poly.type
_entity_poly.pdbx_seq_one_letter_code
_entity_poly.pdbx_strand_id
1 'polypeptide(L)'
;MGTKAHVSIFNVETATCKESCEDCDNVVSAILTPPNGNLSVGANLGYVVTAKMKNGQTFNANGSTTFSSSNTGIATITSGGTALGINVGSATISARDEDTGNPSWAPGSLCNFPIPSCPVFIATPTAPISVQLCPTAVTVSQTFPRSLPDLDQPLALTGVGILARMLVSPSISNYAGTIITEIVTTTGNSCPSNITDYTNFPTVFSQFTVGSPTTWEMVSFPVVTNSYYDSHRILSDTDILGLTNVSTCTATATQVYSCSGQQIGTFLLENTYTHGALSGQSVTNVLTTKTHE
;
A
#
# COMPACT_ATOMS: atom_id res chain seq x y z
N MET A 1 -48.09 23.90 -76.60
CA MET A 1 -47.24 22.82 -77.12
C MET A 1 -45.91 22.85 -76.38
N GLY A 2 -45.60 21.79 -75.62
CA GLY A 2 -44.24 21.38 -75.25
C GLY A 2 -43.52 22.09 -74.11
N THR A 3 -43.85 21.76 -72.85
CA THR A 3 -42.90 21.92 -71.73
C THR A 3 -42.32 20.56 -71.38
N LYS A 4 -41.03 20.37 -71.68
CA LYS A 4 -40.24 19.21 -71.24
C LYS A 4 -40.18 19.21 -69.71
N ALA A 5 -40.68 18.15 -69.07
CA ALA A 5 -40.33 17.84 -67.69
C ALA A 5 -39.20 16.79 -67.71
N HIS A 6 -38.08 17.13 -67.08
CA HIS A 6 -36.99 16.20 -66.80
C HIS A 6 -37.48 15.16 -65.80
N VAL A 7 -37.39 13.88 -66.15
CA VAL A 7 -37.50 12.77 -65.20
C VAL A 7 -36.15 12.63 -64.52
N SER A 8 -36.12 12.76 -63.20
CA SER A 8 -35.00 12.31 -62.37
C SER A 8 -35.47 11.06 -61.63
N ILE A 9 -34.85 9.92 -61.93
CA ILE A 9 -34.95 8.71 -61.12
C ILE A 9 -34.11 8.98 -59.87
N PHE A 10 -34.74 9.04 -58.70
CA PHE A 10 -34.03 8.90 -57.43
C PHE A 10 -33.83 7.40 -57.19
N ASN A 11 -32.57 6.95 -57.18
CA ASN A 11 -32.25 5.67 -56.55
C ASN A 11 -32.58 5.82 -55.07
N VAL A 12 -33.68 5.21 -54.63
CA VAL A 12 -33.82 4.89 -53.21
C VAL A 12 -32.88 3.73 -52.97
N GLU A 13 -31.62 4.02 -52.63
CA GLU A 13 -30.82 3.05 -51.89
C GLU A 13 -31.55 2.86 -50.56
N THR A 14 -32.37 1.82 -50.47
CA THR A 14 -32.85 1.34 -49.18
C THR A 14 -31.61 0.93 -48.39
N ALA A 15 -31.18 1.78 -47.47
CA ALA A 15 -30.23 1.40 -46.46
C ALA A 15 -30.90 0.28 -45.65
N THR A 16 -30.53 -0.96 -45.95
CA THR A 16 -30.88 -2.09 -45.09
C THR A 16 -30.11 -1.87 -43.79
N CYS A 17 -30.78 -1.38 -42.75
CA CYS A 17 -30.29 -1.55 -41.40
C CYS A 17 -30.21 -3.06 -41.19
N LYS A 18 -29.01 -3.63 -41.34
CA LYS A 18 -28.77 -5.01 -40.99
C LYS A 18 -28.95 -5.05 -39.47
N GLU A 19 -30.09 -5.55 -39.01
CA GLU A 19 -30.28 -5.86 -37.59
C GLU A 19 -29.18 -6.86 -37.22
N SER A 20 -28.13 -6.38 -36.56
CA SER A 20 -27.16 -7.23 -35.90
C SER A 20 -27.74 -7.57 -34.54
N CYS A 21 -27.99 -8.86 -34.27
CA CYS A 21 -28.07 -9.31 -32.88
C CYS A 21 -26.68 -9.02 -32.28
N GLU A 22 -26.56 -8.00 -31.43
CA GLU A 22 -25.37 -7.81 -30.62
C GLU A 22 -25.29 -8.98 -29.65
N ASP A 23 -24.36 -9.90 -29.91
CA ASP A 23 -23.88 -10.87 -28.94
C ASP A 23 -23.32 -10.10 -27.74
N CYS A 24 -23.54 -10.62 -26.53
CA CYS A 24 -23.12 -9.94 -25.30
C CYS A 24 -21.67 -9.48 -25.47
N ASP A 25 -21.38 -8.19 -25.22
CA ASP A 25 -20.04 -7.63 -25.44
C ASP A 25 -19.05 -8.47 -24.61
N ASN A 26 -18.31 -9.36 -25.29
CA ASN A 26 -17.86 -10.62 -24.68
C ASN A 26 -16.79 -10.35 -23.62
N VAL A 27 -17.18 -10.16 -22.36
CA VAL A 27 -16.26 -10.08 -21.21
C VAL A 27 -15.55 -11.42 -21.08
N VAL A 28 -14.22 -11.39 -21.18
CA VAL A 28 -13.37 -12.59 -21.12
C VAL A 28 -12.71 -12.78 -19.77
N SER A 29 -12.57 -11.70 -19.00
CA SER A 29 -12.04 -11.73 -17.65
C SER A 29 -12.38 -10.43 -16.92
N ALA A 30 -12.24 -10.45 -15.60
CA ALA A 30 -12.30 -9.24 -14.82
C ALA A 30 -11.47 -9.40 -13.53
N ILE A 31 -11.04 -8.27 -12.99
CA ILE A 31 -10.07 -8.19 -11.89
C ILE A 31 -10.66 -7.31 -10.80
N LEU A 32 -10.60 -7.79 -9.56
CA LEU A 32 -10.95 -7.01 -8.38
C LEU A 32 -9.71 -6.30 -7.82
N THR A 33 -9.78 -4.98 -7.69
CA THR A 33 -8.70 -4.15 -7.15
C THR A 33 -9.18 -3.41 -5.91
N PRO A 34 -8.42 -3.40 -4.79
CA PRO A 34 -7.13 -4.06 -4.62
C PRO A 34 -7.27 -5.60 -4.50
N PRO A 35 -6.21 -6.36 -4.87
CA PRO A 35 -6.25 -7.84 -4.84
C PRO A 35 -6.13 -8.42 -3.43
N ASN A 36 -5.77 -7.59 -2.44
CA ASN A 36 -5.71 -7.88 -1.02
C ASN A 36 -5.85 -6.56 -0.24
N GLY A 37 -5.97 -6.63 1.09
CA GLY A 37 -6.07 -5.41 1.89
C GLY A 37 -6.03 -5.66 3.39
N ASN A 38 -5.57 -4.64 4.10
CA ASN A 38 -5.59 -4.58 5.55
C ASN A 38 -6.53 -3.46 5.97
N LEU A 39 -7.46 -3.77 6.86
CA LEU A 39 -8.54 -2.89 7.26
C LEU A 39 -8.58 -2.78 8.78
N SER A 40 -8.76 -1.58 9.33
CA SER A 40 -9.10 -1.47 10.76
C SER A 40 -10.54 -1.87 11.00
N VAL A 41 -10.83 -2.35 12.22
CA VAL A 41 -12.21 -2.32 12.73
C VAL A 41 -12.76 -0.89 12.62
N GLY A 42 -13.92 -0.75 11.96
CA GLY A 42 -14.59 0.53 11.71
C GLY A 42 -14.12 1.29 10.46
N ALA A 43 -13.05 0.85 9.78
CA ALA A 43 -12.55 1.49 8.57
C ALA A 43 -13.19 0.94 7.29
N ASN A 44 -13.10 1.71 6.20
CA ASN A 44 -13.63 1.34 4.89
C ASN A 44 -12.51 1.04 3.87
N LEU A 45 -12.74 0.08 2.98
CA LEU A 45 -11.88 -0.24 1.83
C LEU A 45 -12.72 -0.27 0.55
N GLY A 46 -12.37 0.58 -0.41
CA GLY A 46 -13.04 0.61 -1.71
C GLY A 46 -12.48 -0.42 -2.68
N TYR A 47 -13.38 -1.09 -3.40
CA TYR A 47 -13.07 -2.04 -4.47
C TYR A 47 -13.55 -1.56 -5.83
N VAL A 48 -12.75 -1.83 -6.86
CA VAL A 48 -13.10 -1.60 -8.26
C VAL A 48 -12.95 -2.91 -9.03
N VAL A 49 -14.01 -3.27 -9.76
CA VAL A 49 -14.04 -4.39 -10.70
C VAL A 49 -13.71 -3.84 -12.08
N THR A 50 -12.57 -4.25 -12.62
CA THR A 50 -12.19 -3.91 -14.00
C THR A 50 -12.43 -5.11 -14.89
N ALA A 51 -13.40 -4.99 -15.80
CA ALA A 51 -13.71 -6.02 -16.79
C ALA A 51 -12.96 -5.81 -18.09
N LYS A 52 -12.58 -6.90 -18.75
CA LYS A 52 -11.88 -6.93 -20.03
C LYS A 52 -12.73 -7.66 -21.07
N MET A 53 -12.95 -6.99 -22.19
CA MET A 53 -13.68 -7.52 -23.33
C MET A 53 -12.76 -8.26 -24.29
N LYS A 54 -13.33 -9.12 -25.14
CA LYS A 54 -12.61 -9.88 -26.17
C LYS A 54 -11.86 -9.00 -27.16
N ASN A 55 -12.37 -7.79 -27.43
CA ASN A 55 -11.72 -6.78 -28.26
C ASN A 55 -10.53 -6.08 -27.57
N GLY A 56 -10.23 -6.43 -26.31
CA GLY A 56 -9.13 -5.91 -25.52
C GLY A 56 -9.46 -4.67 -24.68
N GLN A 57 -10.62 -4.05 -24.87
CA GLN A 57 -11.04 -2.88 -24.07
C GLN A 57 -11.37 -3.29 -22.64
N THR A 58 -11.19 -2.35 -21.70
CA THR A 58 -11.52 -2.54 -20.29
C THR A 58 -12.46 -1.46 -19.78
N PHE A 59 -13.37 -1.82 -18.88
CA PHE A 59 -14.32 -0.89 -18.26
C PHE A 59 -14.53 -1.18 -16.77
N ASN A 60 -15.06 -0.20 -16.04
CA ASN A 60 -15.44 -0.37 -14.63
C ASN A 60 -16.81 -1.04 -14.55
N ALA A 61 -16.86 -2.23 -13.96
CA ALA A 61 -18.04 -3.07 -13.86
C ALA A 61 -18.72 -3.03 -12.48
N ASN A 62 -18.36 -2.10 -11.58
CA ASN A 62 -18.99 -2.02 -10.25
C ASN A 62 -20.51 -1.90 -10.31
N GLY A 63 -21.06 -1.22 -11.33
CA GLY A 63 -22.49 -1.00 -11.48
C GLY A 63 -23.30 -2.24 -11.89
N SER A 64 -22.66 -3.24 -12.53
CA SER A 64 -23.28 -4.51 -12.93
C SER A 64 -22.92 -5.67 -11.99
N THR A 65 -22.01 -5.42 -11.05
CA THR A 65 -21.47 -6.45 -10.16
C THR A 65 -22.15 -6.50 -8.81
N THR A 66 -22.52 -7.69 -8.37
CA THR A 66 -22.92 -7.95 -6.98
C THR A 66 -21.72 -8.34 -6.14
N PHE A 67 -21.49 -7.56 -5.09
CA PHE A 67 -20.46 -7.82 -4.08
C PHE A 67 -20.99 -8.70 -2.96
N SER A 68 -20.11 -9.53 -2.40
CA SER A 68 -20.40 -10.39 -1.25
C SER A 68 -19.16 -10.52 -0.36
N SER A 69 -19.39 -10.84 0.91
CA SER A 69 -18.34 -11.15 1.88
C SER A 69 -18.52 -12.58 2.38
N SER A 70 -17.41 -13.31 2.50
CA SER A 70 -17.42 -14.67 3.07
C SER A 70 -17.76 -14.69 4.56
N ASN A 71 -17.59 -13.57 5.28
CA ASN A 71 -17.92 -13.45 6.69
C ASN A 71 -18.31 -12.01 7.05
N THR A 72 -19.61 -11.74 7.08
CA THR A 72 -20.17 -10.41 7.42
C THR A 72 -19.97 -10.02 8.88
N GLY A 73 -19.69 -10.99 9.77
CA GLY A 73 -19.29 -10.71 11.15
C GLY A 73 -17.88 -10.10 11.25
N ILE A 74 -17.02 -10.31 10.25
CA ILE A 74 -15.67 -9.76 10.18
C ILE A 74 -15.63 -8.53 9.28
N ALA A 75 -16.20 -8.61 8.07
CA ALA A 75 -16.28 -7.47 7.15
C ALA A 75 -17.58 -7.52 6.34
N THR A 76 -18.26 -6.38 6.24
CA THR A 76 -19.42 -6.21 5.34
C THR A 76 -18.98 -5.51 4.06
N ILE A 77 -19.80 -5.57 3.00
CA ILE A 77 -19.57 -4.82 1.76
C ILE A 77 -20.88 -4.27 1.21
N THR A 78 -20.84 -3.03 0.75
CA THR A 78 -21.97 -2.35 0.10
C THR A 78 -22.07 -2.76 -1.38
N SER A 79 -23.24 -2.53 -1.99
CA SER A 79 -23.42 -2.74 -3.45
C SER A 79 -22.50 -1.86 -4.30
N GLY A 80 -22.03 -0.72 -3.78
CA GLY A 80 -21.05 0.14 -4.46
C GLY A 80 -19.60 -0.35 -4.38
N GLY A 81 -19.34 -1.52 -3.79
CA GLY A 81 -17.98 -2.07 -3.66
C GLY A 81 -17.17 -1.49 -2.51
N THR A 82 -17.80 -0.87 -1.51
CA THR A 82 -17.09 -0.39 -0.30
C THR A 82 -17.27 -1.38 0.84
N ALA A 83 -16.17 -2.00 1.27
CA ALA A 83 -16.12 -2.91 2.42
C ALA A 83 -15.92 -2.14 3.74
N LEU A 84 -16.54 -2.61 4.83
CA LEU A 84 -16.42 -2.07 6.19
C LEU A 84 -15.95 -3.17 7.14
N GLY A 85 -14.87 -2.91 7.89
CA GLY A 85 -14.36 -3.83 8.91
C GLY A 85 -15.23 -3.79 10.16
N ILE A 86 -15.69 -4.95 10.63
CA ILE A 86 -16.59 -5.08 11.79
C ILE A 86 -15.84 -5.66 12.99
N ASN A 87 -15.15 -6.78 12.82
CA ASN A 87 -14.40 -7.46 13.89
C ASN A 87 -13.06 -7.97 13.37
N VAL A 88 -12.11 -8.18 14.28
CA VAL A 88 -10.81 -8.78 13.96
C VAL A 88 -10.97 -10.15 13.31
N GLY A 89 -10.23 -10.40 12.24
CA GLY A 89 -10.21 -11.67 11.54
C GLY A 89 -9.98 -11.49 10.04
N SER A 90 -10.28 -12.52 9.25
CA SER A 90 -10.16 -12.46 7.79
C SER A 90 -11.48 -12.71 7.09
N ALA A 91 -11.69 -12.02 5.97
CA ALA A 91 -12.84 -12.22 5.10
C ALA A 91 -12.41 -12.12 3.62
N THR A 92 -13.03 -12.91 2.75
CA THR A 92 -12.85 -12.79 1.31
C THR A 92 -14.01 -11.99 0.74
N ILE A 93 -13.69 -10.87 0.09
CA ILE A 93 -14.66 -10.09 -0.67
C ILE A 93 -14.72 -10.65 -2.08
N SER A 94 -15.90 -11.01 -2.58
CA SER A 94 -16.08 -11.51 -3.95
C SER A 94 -17.02 -10.60 -4.72
N ALA A 95 -16.76 -10.44 -6.00
CA ALA A 95 -17.58 -9.67 -6.92
C ALA A 95 -18.05 -10.60 -8.03
N ARG A 96 -19.36 -10.71 -8.25
CA ARG A 96 -19.96 -11.54 -9.30
C ARG A 96 -20.79 -10.64 -10.19
N ASP A 97 -20.48 -10.63 -11.48
CA ASP A 97 -21.35 -9.95 -12.44
C ASP A 97 -22.65 -10.75 -12.57
N GLU A 98 -23.78 -10.08 -12.36
CA GLU A 98 -25.10 -10.68 -12.57
C GLU A 98 -25.60 -10.44 -14.00
N ASP A 99 -24.99 -9.49 -14.72
CA ASP A 99 -25.44 -9.10 -16.04
C ASP A 99 -24.72 -9.86 -17.16
N THR A 100 -25.00 -11.16 -17.21
CA THR A 100 -24.73 -11.97 -18.39
C THR A 100 -26.00 -12.64 -18.91
N GLY A 101 -27.11 -11.90 -18.90
CA GLY A 101 -28.38 -12.46 -19.36
C GLY A 101 -29.55 -11.53 -19.61
N ASN A 102 -29.45 -10.20 -19.46
CA ASN A 102 -30.54 -9.32 -19.87
C ASN A 102 -30.14 -8.45 -21.07
N PRO A 103 -30.06 -9.02 -22.27
CA PRO A 103 -29.93 -8.21 -23.48
C PRO A 103 -31.11 -7.21 -23.49
N SER A 104 -30.81 -5.91 -23.56
CA SER A 104 -31.78 -4.83 -23.46
C SER A 104 -32.66 -4.74 -24.72
N TRP A 105 -33.44 -5.77 -25.02
CA TRP A 105 -34.42 -5.77 -26.12
C TRP A 105 -35.83 -6.00 -25.60
N ALA A 106 -36.73 -5.14 -26.05
CA ALA A 106 -38.17 -5.34 -25.95
C ALA A 106 -38.58 -6.54 -26.84
N PRO A 107 -39.58 -7.35 -26.45
CA PRO A 107 -39.99 -8.50 -27.23
C PRO A 107 -40.51 -8.05 -28.62
N GLY A 108 -39.81 -8.44 -29.69
CA GLY A 108 -40.20 -8.11 -31.06
C GLY A 108 -39.19 -8.40 -32.20
N SER A 109 -37.89 -8.63 -31.91
CA SER A 109 -36.86 -8.76 -32.97
C SER A 109 -36.42 -10.20 -33.24
N LEU A 110 -35.96 -10.43 -34.48
CA LEU A 110 -35.70 -11.68 -35.20
C LEU A 110 -34.54 -12.56 -34.67
N CYS A 111 -34.22 -12.55 -33.37
CA CYS A 111 -33.17 -13.43 -32.83
C CYS A 111 -33.79 -14.79 -32.43
N ASN A 112 -33.41 -15.86 -33.12
CA ASN A 112 -33.93 -17.21 -32.90
C ASN A 112 -33.42 -17.80 -31.57
N PHE A 113 -34.31 -18.35 -30.75
CA PHE A 113 -34.02 -19.04 -29.48
C PHE A 113 -33.41 -20.45 -29.73
N PRO A 114 -32.56 -20.99 -28.84
CA PRO A 114 -32.15 -20.46 -27.54
C PRO A 114 -30.90 -19.58 -27.63
N ILE A 115 -30.97 -18.42 -26.98
CA ILE A 115 -29.84 -17.50 -26.86
C ILE A 115 -28.81 -18.15 -25.92
N PRO A 116 -27.52 -18.26 -26.29
CA PRO A 116 -26.51 -18.74 -25.37
C PRO A 116 -26.43 -17.79 -24.15
N SER A 117 -26.45 -18.36 -22.95
CA SER A 117 -26.20 -17.60 -21.71
C SER A 117 -24.83 -16.93 -21.80
N CYS A 118 -24.73 -15.62 -21.53
CA CYS A 118 -23.43 -14.97 -21.56
C CYS A 118 -22.55 -15.50 -20.39
N PRO A 119 -21.21 -15.45 -20.54
CA PRO A 119 -20.31 -16.03 -19.55
C PRO A 119 -20.35 -15.25 -18.23
N VAL A 120 -20.84 -15.88 -17.16
CA VAL A 120 -20.73 -15.32 -15.80
C VAL A 120 -19.26 -15.26 -15.40
N PHE A 121 -18.80 -14.11 -14.95
CA PHE A 121 -17.48 -13.97 -14.34
C PHE A 121 -17.58 -13.81 -12.82
N ILE A 122 -16.58 -14.33 -12.12
CA ILE A 122 -16.38 -14.13 -10.69
C ILE A 122 -15.01 -13.50 -10.48
N ALA A 123 -14.99 -12.30 -9.89
CA ALA A 123 -13.82 -11.65 -9.37
C ALA A 123 -13.63 -12.10 -7.94
N THR A 124 -12.62 -12.94 -7.71
CA THR A 124 -12.11 -13.13 -6.36
C THR A 124 -10.74 -12.46 -6.23
N PRO A 125 -10.50 -11.73 -5.13
CA PRO A 125 -9.19 -11.19 -4.80
C PRO A 125 -8.22 -12.37 -4.61
N THR A 126 -6.94 -12.12 -4.82
CA THR A 126 -5.91 -13.17 -4.72
C THR A 126 -5.64 -13.57 -3.27
N ALA A 127 -6.05 -12.76 -2.29
CA ALA A 127 -6.01 -13.08 -0.87
C ALA A 127 -7.21 -12.45 -0.10
N PRO A 128 -7.61 -13.02 1.04
CA PRO A 128 -8.60 -12.41 1.92
C PRO A 128 -8.10 -11.07 2.48
N ILE A 129 -9.02 -10.17 2.81
CA ILE A 129 -8.71 -9.02 3.63
C ILE A 129 -8.50 -9.43 5.08
N SER A 130 -7.59 -8.73 5.75
CA SER A 130 -7.36 -8.85 7.18
C SER A 130 -7.93 -7.63 7.90
N VAL A 131 -8.89 -7.86 8.80
CA VAL A 131 -9.42 -6.85 9.70
C VAL A 131 -8.64 -6.92 11.02
N GLN A 132 -8.05 -5.81 11.43
CA GLN A 132 -7.20 -5.68 12.61
C GLN A 132 -7.68 -4.54 13.51
N LEU A 133 -7.31 -4.56 14.79
CA LEU A 133 -7.45 -3.37 15.63
C LEU A 133 -6.31 -2.42 15.33
N CYS A 134 -6.61 -1.12 15.22
CA CYS A 134 -5.54 -0.13 15.20
C CYS A 134 -5.30 0.42 16.60
N PRO A 135 -4.04 0.49 17.05
CA PRO A 135 -3.70 1.23 18.25
C PRO A 135 -3.97 2.71 18.03
N THR A 136 -4.12 3.46 19.12
CA THR A 136 -4.34 4.91 19.06
C THR A 136 -3.08 5.70 19.32
N ALA A 137 -2.09 5.10 19.97
CA ALA A 137 -0.80 5.72 20.24
C ALA A 137 0.35 4.71 20.21
N VAL A 138 1.55 5.19 19.90
CA VAL A 138 2.79 4.42 19.98
C VAL A 138 3.84 5.20 20.79
N THR A 139 4.67 4.49 21.56
CA THR A 139 5.76 5.06 22.35
C THR A 139 7.05 4.27 22.15
N VAL A 140 8.20 4.89 22.46
CA VAL A 140 9.47 4.17 22.56
C VAL A 140 9.50 3.42 23.89
N SER A 141 9.51 2.09 23.86
CA SER A 141 9.67 1.28 25.08
C SER A 141 11.13 1.14 25.48
N GLN A 142 12.01 0.94 24.51
CA GLN A 142 13.44 0.77 24.74
C GLN A 142 14.22 1.06 23.46
N THR A 143 15.43 1.61 23.59
CA THR A 143 16.38 1.76 22.49
C THR A 143 17.60 0.88 22.72
N PHE A 144 18.12 0.30 21.65
CA PHE A 144 19.35 -0.47 21.63
C PHE A 144 20.34 0.25 20.72
N PRO A 145 21.14 1.20 21.27
CA PRO A 145 22.14 1.87 20.49
C PRO A 145 23.26 0.91 20.11
N ARG A 146 23.84 1.15 18.94
CA ARG A 146 25.10 0.55 18.52
C ARG A 146 26.06 1.67 18.14
N SER A 147 27.34 1.40 18.29
CA SER A 147 28.47 2.21 17.79
C SER A 147 29.38 1.35 16.89
N LEU A 148 30.20 1.97 16.04
CA LEU A 148 31.12 1.23 15.15
C LEU A 148 31.99 0.17 15.88
N PRO A 149 32.50 0.42 17.10
CA PRO A 149 33.22 -0.59 17.88
C PRO A 149 32.44 -1.88 18.15
N ASP A 150 31.11 -1.83 18.09
CA ASP A 150 30.25 -2.99 18.37
C ASP A 150 30.07 -3.91 17.15
N LEU A 151 30.62 -3.56 15.98
CA LEU A 151 30.50 -4.34 14.76
C LEU A 151 31.63 -5.37 14.63
N ASP A 152 31.29 -6.65 14.47
CA ASP A 152 32.25 -7.76 14.47
C ASP A 152 33.17 -7.86 13.24
N GLN A 153 33.10 -6.96 12.25
CA GLN A 153 34.08 -6.75 11.16
C GLN A 153 33.86 -5.35 10.53
N PRO A 154 34.68 -4.31 10.77
CA PRO A 154 34.38 -2.97 10.27
C PRO A 154 34.92 -2.81 8.84
N LEU A 155 34.15 -3.27 7.85
CA LEU A 155 34.28 -2.69 6.50
C LEU A 155 33.72 -1.26 6.46
N ALA A 156 32.86 -0.89 7.43
CA ALA A 156 32.30 0.44 7.54
C ALA A 156 33.25 1.39 8.31
N LEU A 157 33.49 2.56 7.73
CA LEU A 157 34.18 3.69 8.36
C LEU A 157 33.22 4.74 8.89
N THR A 158 31.94 4.65 8.54
CA THR A 158 30.88 5.45 9.13
C THR A 158 29.76 4.58 9.66
N GLY A 159 29.36 4.87 10.89
CA GLY A 159 27.99 4.72 11.36
C GLY A 159 27.65 3.52 12.22
N VAL A 160 26.58 3.70 12.97
CA VAL A 160 25.46 2.81 13.32
C VAL A 160 24.47 3.71 14.07
N GLY A 161 23.31 3.23 14.50
CA GLY A 161 22.30 4.10 15.11
C GLY A 161 21.60 3.42 16.25
N ILE A 162 20.29 3.23 16.11
CA ILE A 162 19.48 2.55 17.11
C ILE A 162 18.57 1.51 16.47
N LEU A 163 18.31 0.44 17.21
CA LEU A 163 17.06 -0.28 17.12
C LEU A 163 16.14 0.24 18.23
N ALA A 164 14.97 0.76 17.86
CA ALA A 164 13.94 1.17 18.79
C ALA A 164 12.89 0.07 18.90
N ARG A 165 12.65 -0.45 20.11
CA ARG A 165 11.44 -1.21 20.41
C ARG A 165 10.31 -0.23 20.67
N MET A 166 9.32 -0.27 19.79
CA MET A 166 8.12 0.55 19.83
C MET A 166 7.01 -0.24 20.52
N LEU A 167 6.26 0.40 21.41
CA LEU A 167 5.12 -0.19 22.12
C LEU A 167 3.84 0.53 21.69
N VAL A 168 2.84 -0.23 21.24
CA VAL A 168 1.54 0.31 20.85
C VAL A 168 0.54 0.26 22.01
N SER A 169 -0.41 1.20 22.00
CA SER A 169 -1.37 1.41 23.09
C SER A 169 -2.77 1.75 22.56
N PRO A 170 -3.84 1.57 23.36
CA PRO A 170 -3.87 1.16 24.77
C PRO A 170 -3.52 -0.32 25.03
N SER A 171 -2.90 -0.63 26.17
CA SER A 171 -2.45 -2.00 26.50
C SER A 171 -3.56 -3.03 26.76
N ILE A 172 -4.83 -2.60 26.78
CA ILE A 172 -6.01 -3.44 27.03
C ILE A 172 -6.35 -4.35 25.84
N SER A 173 -5.81 -4.07 24.66
CA SER A 173 -6.06 -4.84 23.44
C SER A 173 -4.81 -5.60 23.01
N ASN A 174 -5.01 -6.72 22.32
CA ASN A 174 -3.92 -7.44 21.66
C ASN A 174 -3.83 -6.99 20.21
N TYR A 175 -2.73 -6.36 19.84
CA TYR A 175 -2.46 -5.85 18.50
C TYR A 175 -1.55 -6.77 17.69
N ALA A 176 -1.25 -7.99 18.15
CA ALA A 176 -0.42 -8.92 17.39
C ALA A 176 -0.93 -9.12 15.95
N GLY A 177 -0.02 -9.02 14.98
CA GLY A 177 -0.33 -9.05 13.55
C GLY A 177 -0.75 -7.69 12.97
N THR A 178 -0.93 -6.65 13.80
CA THR A 178 -1.32 -5.33 13.32
C THR A 178 -0.20 -4.70 12.51
N ILE A 179 -0.55 -4.15 11.35
CA ILE A 179 0.39 -3.47 10.46
C ILE A 179 0.46 -1.98 10.82
N ILE A 180 1.65 -1.53 11.18
CA ILE A 180 2.02 -0.12 11.40
C ILE A 180 2.87 0.34 10.23
N THR A 181 2.55 1.49 9.66
CA THR A 181 3.33 2.10 8.58
C THR A 181 4.02 3.33 9.09
N GLU A 182 5.15 3.66 8.48
CA GLU A 182 5.97 4.81 8.86
C GLU A 182 6.35 5.61 7.62
N ILE A 183 6.41 6.93 7.80
CA ILE A 183 7.06 7.84 6.88
C ILE A 183 8.12 8.63 7.66
N VAL A 184 9.35 8.63 7.16
CA VAL A 184 10.43 9.52 7.64
C VAL A 184 10.61 10.65 6.66
N THR A 185 10.72 11.89 7.15
CA THR A 185 10.95 13.07 6.30
C THR A 185 12.05 13.93 6.93
N THR A 186 13.12 14.19 6.19
CA THR A 186 14.20 15.10 6.64
C THR A 186 13.62 16.47 6.95
N THR A 187 13.93 17.01 8.13
CA THR A 187 13.52 18.34 8.58
C THR A 187 14.68 19.33 8.68
N GLY A 188 15.90 18.83 8.86
CA GLY A 188 17.08 19.68 9.00
C GLY A 188 18.37 18.89 8.80
N ASN A 189 19.41 19.59 8.33
CA ASN A 189 20.75 19.03 8.23
C ASN A 189 21.77 20.16 8.40
N SER A 190 22.58 20.07 9.46
CA SER A 190 23.67 21.01 9.76
C SER A 190 25.02 20.55 9.20
N CYS A 191 25.09 19.36 8.58
CA CYS A 191 26.29 18.83 7.97
C CYS A 191 26.69 19.63 6.71
N PRO A 192 28.01 19.68 6.38
CA PRO A 192 28.49 20.34 5.18
C PRO A 192 27.82 19.84 3.90
N SER A 193 27.56 20.75 2.96
CA SER A 193 26.81 20.46 1.72
C SER A 193 27.46 19.40 0.83
N ASN A 194 28.77 19.14 0.98
CA ASN A 194 29.46 18.11 0.22
C ASN A 194 29.21 16.68 0.75
N ILE A 195 28.52 16.53 1.88
CA ILE A 195 28.19 15.22 2.48
C ILE A 195 26.69 15.04 2.78
N THR A 196 25.83 15.95 2.31
CA THR A 196 24.38 15.87 2.57
C THR A 196 23.74 14.61 2.00
N ASP A 197 24.31 14.05 0.93
CA ASP A 197 23.83 12.80 0.33
C ASP A 197 24.02 11.58 1.26
N TYR A 198 25.01 11.64 2.17
CA TYR A 198 25.24 10.60 3.18
C TYR A 198 24.46 10.85 4.48
N THR A 199 24.10 12.10 4.75
CA THR A 199 23.63 12.53 6.08
C THR A 199 22.14 12.86 6.13
N ASN A 200 21.50 13.12 4.99
CA ASN A 200 20.05 13.30 4.93
C ASN A 200 19.32 11.98 5.22
N PHE A 201 18.23 12.06 5.97
CA PHE A 201 17.31 10.94 6.08
C PHE A 201 16.59 10.75 4.73
N PRO A 202 16.57 9.53 4.17
CA PRO A 202 15.78 9.28 2.99
C PRO A 202 14.29 9.40 3.34
N THR A 203 13.47 9.87 2.39
CA THR A 203 12.02 9.74 2.53
C THR A 203 11.65 8.29 2.28
N VAL A 204 11.53 7.51 3.36
CA VAL A 204 11.25 6.07 3.31
C VAL A 204 9.86 5.78 3.84
N PHE A 205 9.21 4.81 3.20
CA PHE A 205 8.00 4.19 3.67
C PHE A 205 8.35 2.80 4.20
N SER A 206 8.17 2.61 5.51
CA SER A 206 8.45 1.34 6.19
C SER A 206 7.17 0.74 6.72
N GLN A 207 7.14 -0.58 6.84
CA GLN A 207 6.01 -1.32 7.38
C GLN A 207 6.48 -2.29 8.46
N PHE A 208 5.77 -2.31 9.58
CA PHE A 208 6.06 -3.13 10.74
C PHE A 208 4.84 -3.97 11.11
N THR A 209 5.10 -5.19 11.56
CA THR A 209 4.06 -6.07 12.09
C THR A 209 4.23 -6.16 13.60
N VAL A 210 3.21 -5.76 14.35
CA VAL A 210 3.20 -5.84 15.81
C VAL A 210 3.28 -7.29 16.26
N GLY A 211 4.16 -7.57 17.22
CA GLY A 211 4.39 -8.92 17.72
C GLY A 211 5.34 -9.76 16.85
N SER A 212 6.08 -9.15 15.93
CA SER A 212 7.14 -9.84 15.17
C SER A 212 8.52 -9.72 15.84
N PRO A 213 9.34 -10.79 15.84
CA PRO A 213 10.73 -10.70 16.25
C PRO A 213 11.56 -10.02 15.14
N THR A 214 12.81 -9.66 15.43
CA THR A 214 13.74 -9.18 14.40
C THR A 214 15.17 -9.61 14.71
N THR A 215 16.05 -9.49 13.72
CA THR A 215 17.49 -9.60 13.89
C THR A 215 18.13 -8.30 13.40
N TRP A 216 18.99 -7.69 14.21
CA TRP A 216 19.65 -6.42 13.90
C TRP A 216 21.09 -6.44 14.39
N GLU A 217 22.04 -6.06 13.53
CA GLU A 217 23.50 -6.23 13.76
C GLU A 217 23.87 -7.61 14.33
N MET A 218 23.36 -8.69 13.71
CA MET A 218 23.58 -10.08 14.13
C MET A 218 23.04 -10.45 15.53
N VAL A 219 22.34 -9.54 16.20
CA VAL A 219 21.66 -9.80 17.47
C VAL A 219 20.18 -10.08 17.24
N SER A 220 19.68 -11.16 17.84
CA SER A 220 18.27 -11.53 17.79
C SER A 220 17.47 -10.83 18.89
N PHE A 221 16.34 -10.24 18.51
CA PHE A 221 15.41 -9.55 19.38
C PHE A 221 14.07 -10.30 19.41
N PRO A 222 13.60 -10.73 20.60
CA PRO A 222 12.44 -11.60 20.72
C PRO A 222 11.12 -10.84 20.50
N VAL A 223 10.04 -11.60 20.32
CA VAL A 223 8.68 -11.06 20.35
C VAL A 223 8.39 -10.47 21.72
N VAL A 224 7.85 -9.26 21.73
CA VAL A 224 7.30 -8.61 22.93
C VAL A 224 5.87 -8.20 22.63
N THR A 225 4.94 -8.49 23.55
CA THR A 225 3.52 -8.19 23.39
C THR A 225 3.29 -6.73 23.02
N ASN A 226 2.43 -6.48 22.03
CA ASN A 226 2.09 -5.15 21.53
C ASN A 226 3.30 -4.30 21.12
N SER A 227 4.42 -4.93 20.78
CA SER A 227 5.62 -4.21 20.38
C SER A 227 6.07 -4.60 18.97
N TYR A 228 6.77 -3.68 18.31
CA TYR A 228 7.51 -3.93 17.08
C TYR A 228 8.89 -3.26 17.19
N TYR A 229 9.77 -3.57 16.24
CA TYR A 229 11.12 -3.01 16.21
C TYR A 229 11.32 -2.17 14.96
N ASP A 230 11.85 -0.97 15.15
CA ASP A 230 12.17 -0.02 14.09
C ASP A 230 13.66 0.32 14.15
N SER A 231 14.33 0.27 13.00
CA SER A 231 15.78 0.45 12.89
C SER A 231 16.11 1.74 12.16
N HIS A 232 16.92 2.58 12.79
CA HIS A 232 17.57 3.71 12.13
C HIS A 232 19.06 3.44 12.06
N ARG A 233 19.51 3.14 10.84
CA ARG A 233 20.85 2.63 10.59
C ARG A 233 21.47 3.35 9.42
N ILE A 234 22.71 3.81 9.63
CA ILE A 234 23.57 4.38 8.61
C ILE A 234 24.86 3.58 8.63
N LEU A 235 25.27 3.08 7.47
CA LEU A 235 26.61 2.54 7.26
C LEU A 235 27.21 3.10 5.97
N SER A 236 28.50 3.37 5.99
CA SER A 236 29.30 3.62 4.79
C SER A 236 30.73 3.12 4.99
N ASP A 237 31.36 2.68 3.92
CA ASP A 237 32.79 2.34 3.83
C ASP A 237 33.71 3.58 3.79
N THR A 238 33.13 4.78 3.79
CA THR A 238 33.83 6.05 3.78
C THR A 238 33.72 6.71 5.15
N ASP A 239 34.81 7.32 5.64
CA ASP A 239 34.76 8.22 6.78
C ASP A 239 34.17 9.57 6.34
N ILE A 240 32.86 9.76 6.51
CA ILE A 240 32.15 10.87 5.86
C ILE A 240 32.55 12.23 6.42
N LEU A 241 32.80 12.36 7.72
CA LEU A 241 33.31 13.62 8.29
C LEU A 241 34.79 13.83 7.97
N GLY A 242 35.55 12.77 7.71
CA GLY A 242 36.91 12.86 7.18
C GLY A 242 37.00 13.54 5.80
N LEU A 243 35.88 13.68 5.08
CA LEU A 243 35.77 14.46 3.84
C LEU A 243 35.55 15.97 4.10
N THR A 244 35.54 16.39 5.36
CA THR A 244 35.16 17.74 5.77
C THR A 244 36.15 18.29 6.81
N ASN A 245 35.98 19.57 7.16
CA ASN A 245 36.74 20.22 8.23
C ASN A 245 35.96 20.31 9.56
N VAL A 246 34.78 19.68 9.66
CA VAL A 246 33.96 19.71 10.88
C VAL A 246 34.13 18.40 11.64
N SER A 247 34.23 18.49 12.96
CA SER A 247 34.35 17.32 13.84
C SER A 247 33.00 16.72 14.20
N THR A 248 31.92 17.49 14.06
CA THR A 248 30.56 17.03 14.34
C THR A 248 29.53 17.80 13.52
N CYS A 249 28.41 17.15 13.22
CA CYS A 249 27.22 17.76 12.67
C CYS A 249 26.00 16.90 12.99
N THR A 250 24.80 17.43 12.76
CA THR A 250 23.52 16.76 13.04
C THR A 250 22.60 16.79 11.83
N ALA A 251 21.83 15.73 11.66
CA ALA A 251 20.69 15.68 10.77
C ALA A 251 19.44 15.31 11.55
N THR A 252 18.30 15.92 11.22
CA THR A 252 17.02 15.70 11.88
C THR A 252 15.95 15.28 10.88
N ALA A 253 15.03 14.45 11.34
CA ALA A 253 13.86 14.05 10.57
C ALA A 253 12.63 13.90 11.46
N THR A 254 11.47 14.17 10.90
CA THR A 254 10.20 13.80 11.51
C THR A 254 9.81 12.42 11.02
N GLN A 255 9.47 11.54 11.96
CA GLN A 255 8.98 10.20 11.73
C GLN A 255 7.52 10.12 12.17
N VAL A 256 6.64 9.75 11.25
CA VAL A 256 5.20 9.64 11.51
C VAL A 256 4.78 8.19 11.40
N TYR A 257 4.19 7.64 12.46
CA TYR A 257 3.57 6.33 12.45
C TYR A 257 2.08 6.41 12.20
N SER A 258 1.57 5.49 11.40
CA SER A 258 0.15 5.34 11.12
C SER A 258 -0.29 3.88 11.18
N CYS A 259 -1.56 3.68 11.51
CA CYS A 259 -2.22 2.40 11.36
C CYS A 259 -3.43 2.58 10.44
N SER A 260 -3.44 1.86 9.31
CA SER A 260 -4.49 1.96 8.28
C SER A 260 -4.81 3.40 7.85
N GLY A 261 -3.76 4.23 7.72
CA GLY A 261 -3.86 5.64 7.33
C GLY A 261 -4.16 6.62 8.46
N GLN A 262 -4.54 6.17 9.65
CA GLN A 262 -4.68 7.04 10.82
C GLN A 262 -3.33 7.20 11.52
N GLN A 263 -2.87 8.43 11.72
CA GLN A 263 -1.67 8.73 12.49
C GLN A 263 -1.84 8.33 13.96
N ILE A 264 -0.82 7.67 14.51
CA ILE A 264 -0.78 7.15 15.90
C ILE A 264 0.43 7.65 16.68
N GLY A 265 1.35 8.39 16.07
CA GLY A 265 2.49 8.95 16.79
C GLY A 265 3.43 9.70 15.85
N THR A 266 4.13 10.67 16.43
CA THR A 266 5.16 11.44 15.74
C THR A 266 6.41 11.47 16.61
N PHE A 267 7.57 11.32 15.98
CA PHE A 267 8.86 11.32 16.65
C PHE A 267 9.84 12.20 15.90
N LEU A 268 10.68 12.88 16.67
CA LEU A 268 11.88 13.52 16.16
C LEU A 268 13.03 12.49 16.19
N LEU A 269 13.59 12.24 15.01
CA LEU A 269 14.84 11.52 14.84
C LEU A 269 15.97 12.53 14.72
N GLU A 270 17.06 12.31 15.44
CA GLU A 270 18.29 13.09 15.29
C GLU A 270 19.48 12.16 15.17
N ASN A 271 20.21 12.24 14.07
CA ASN A 271 21.51 11.62 13.89
C ASN A 271 22.59 12.65 14.21
N THR A 272 23.42 12.36 15.21
CA THR A 272 24.65 13.08 15.51
C THR A 272 25.83 12.34 14.90
N TYR A 273 26.53 12.98 13.98
CA TYR A 273 27.75 12.49 13.37
C TYR A 273 28.95 13.04 14.14
N THR A 274 29.90 12.18 14.51
CA THR A 274 31.11 12.57 15.24
C THR A 274 32.33 11.93 14.64
N HIS A 275 33.28 12.76 14.21
CA HIS A 275 34.56 12.33 13.67
C HIS A 275 35.44 11.78 14.78
N GLY A 276 36.16 10.70 14.51
CA GLY A 276 37.01 10.05 15.49
C GLY A 276 37.97 9.05 14.86
N ALA A 277 38.56 8.21 15.70
CA ALA A 277 39.44 7.15 15.24
C ALA A 277 39.19 5.86 16.02
N LEU A 278 39.23 4.73 15.32
CA LEU A 278 39.15 3.38 15.90
C LEU A 278 40.40 2.62 15.50
N SER A 279 41.19 2.19 16.49
CA SER A 279 42.47 1.49 16.25
C SER A 279 43.41 2.23 15.28
N GLY A 280 43.39 3.57 15.30
CA GLY A 280 44.20 4.42 14.41
C GLY A 280 43.61 4.68 13.03
N GLN A 281 42.48 4.06 12.68
CA GLN A 281 41.74 4.33 11.46
C GLN A 281 40.73 5.46 11.68
N SER A 282 40.73 6.44 10.78
CA SER A 282 39.77 7.56 10.80
C SER A 282 38.36 7.04 10.50
N VAL A 283 37.38 7.46 11.32
CA VAL A 283 35.99 7.03 11.22
C VAL A 283 35.01 8.14 11.59
N THR A 284 33.76 7.97 11.21
CA THR A 284 32.63 8.77 11.68
C THR A 284 31.65 7.89 12.48
N ASN A 285 31.52 8.15 13.77
CA ASN A 285 30.47 7.53 14.57
C ASN A 285 29.13 8.23 14.33
N VAL A 286 28.05 7.44 14.35
CA VAL A 286 26.69 7.96 14.30
C VAL A 286 25.99 7.56 15.58
N LEU A 287 25.31 8.52 16.20
CA LEU A 287 24.41 8.30 17.32
C LEU A 287 23.03 8.77 16.89
N THR A 288 22.03 7.90 16.99
CA THR A 288 20.65 8.25 16.71
C THR A 288 19.87 8.42 18.01
N THR A 289 19.12 9.50 18.14
CA THR A 289 18.10 9.65 19.16
C THR A 289 16.71 9.65 18.53
N LYS A 290 15.72 9.20 19.31
CA LYS A 290 14.32 9.14 18.91
C LYS A 290 13.48 9.61 20.08
N THR A 291 12.82 10.74 19.89
CA THR A 291 12.05 11.42 20.95
C THR A 291 10.62 11.61 20.51
N HIS A 292 9.66 11.36 21.40
CA HIS A 292 8.25 11.58 21.10
C HIS A 292 7.98 13.07 21.07
N GLU A 293 7.30 13.55 20.03
CA GLU A 293 6.87 14.95 19.89
C GLU A 293 5.58 15.25 20.66
#